data_AF-A0A5N6FIB5-F1
#
_entry.id   AF-A0A5N6FIB5-F1
#
_cell.length_a   1.000
_cell.length_b   1.000
_cell.length_c   1.000
_cell.angle_alpha   90.00
_cell.angle_beta   90.00
_cell.angle_gamma   90.00
#
_symmetry.space_group_name_H-M   'P 1'
#
loop_
_entity.id
_entity.type
_entity.pdbx_description
1 polymer ?
#
loop_
_entity_poly.entity_id
_entity_poly.type
_entity_poly.pdbx_seq_one_letter_code
_entity_poly.pdbx_strand_id
1 'polypeptide(L)'
;MLRSLLSLGKPNANYIFPTVDPKHDGPDCKLDCADCTVHFPSKVKIEDSRPLYGHIKEFHAHVLVATGKSDWVERVENEKGSLMEAFDSSSNQSKHGRIMVSASNLKKPDNEVDGRDKSPQGTTVLLLPSFTFVDSVTPGDVRALVGDFIDAPKGQPVTSRLQSRPCQYDYVVLLCSHRRRDARCGITAPLIKKEMERHLRPLGLYRDADDERLGGVGIFFVSHVGGHKFSANVLIYRKKEQQMIWLARVKPEHCEGVVNYTILQGKVVHPESQLRGGFDRQRGLTSW
;
A
#
# COMPACT_ATOMS: atom_id res chain seq x y z
N MET A 1 -14.36 -20.68 -44.37
CA MET A 1 -14.15 -21.45 -43.12
C MET A 1 -12.66 -21.49 -42.81
N LEU A 2 -12.13 -20.55 -42.05
CA LEU A 2 -10.71 -20.53 -41.68
C LEU A 2 -10.55 -20.25 -40.18
N ARG A 3 -10.15 -21.31 -39.47
CA ARG A 3 -9.25 -21.36 -38.31
C ARG A 3 -9.41 -20.26 -37.25
N SER A 4 -10.30 -20.54 -36.29
CA SER A 4 -10.13 -20.07 -34.91
C SER A 4 -8.86 -20.70 -34.34
N LEU A 5 -7.79 -19.92 -34.28
CA LEU A 5 -6.60 -20.26 -33.49
C LEU A 5 -6.85 -19.76 -32.08
N LEU A 6 -7.20 -20.71 -31.21
CA LEU A 6 -7.02 -20.61 -29.76
C LEU A 6 -5.64 -20.02 -29.47
N SER A 7 -5.61 -18.75 -29.05
CA SER A 7 -4.44 -18.19 -28.38
C SER A 7 -4.36 -18.78 -26.99
N LEU A 8 -3.88 -20.02 -26.90
CA LEU A 8 -3.34 -20.58 -25.67
C LEU A 8 -2.03 -19.83 -25.39
N GLY A 9 -2.15 -18.68 -24.74
CA GLY A 9 -1.00 -17.95 -24.20
C GLY A 9 -0.22 -18.87 -23.26
N LYS A 10 1.05 -19.12 -23.57
CA LYS A 10 1.97 -19.89 -22.73
C LYS A 10 2.00 -19.32 -21.30
N PRO A 11 1.79 -20.13 -20.24
CA PRO A 11 1.99 -19.69 -18.86
C PRO A 11 3.48 -19.78 -18.54
N ASN A 12 4.24 -18.71 -18.78
CA ASN A 12 5.61 -18.59 -18.27
C ASN A 12 5.98 -17.11 -18.09
N ALA A 13 5.13 -16.37 -17.39
CA ALA A 13 5.63 -15.20 -16.70
C ALA A 13 6.29 -15.71 -15.41
N ASN A 14 7.62 -15.56 -15.31
CA ASN A 14 8.36 -15.80 -14.06
C ASN A 14 7.97 -14.72 -13.05
N TYR A 15 6.75 -14.80 -12.52
CA TYR A 15 6.30 -13.96 -11.42
C TYR A 15 7.16 -14.28 -10.20
N ILE A 16 7.62 -13.24 -9.49
CA ILE A 16 8.43 -13.46 -8.28
C ILE A 16 7.59 -14.03 -7.12
N PHE A 17 6.26 -13.87 -7.19
CA PHE A 17 5.31 -14.36 -6.20
C PHE A 17 4.67 -15.68 -6.67
N PRO A 18 4.46 -16.64 -5.75
CA PRO A 18 3.71 -17.85 -6.08
C PRO A 18 2.28 -17.51 -6.52
N THR A 19 1.73 -18.31 -7.42
CA THR A 19 0.32 -18.25 -7.82
C THR A 19 -0.45 -19.33 -7.06
N VAL A 20 -1.73 -19.11 -6.79
CA VAL A 20 -2.60 -20.16 -6.23
C VAL A 20 -2.64 -21.38 -7.15
N ASP A 21 -2.59 -22.57 -6.55
CA ASP A 21 -2.65 -23.85 -7.25
C ASP A 21 -3.85 -24.65 -6.75
N PRO A 22 -4.86 -24.96 -7.58
CA PRO A 22 -6.03 -25.74 -7.18
C PRO A 22 -5.71 -27.10 -6.54
N LYS A 23 -4.53 -27.69 -6.82
CA LYS A 23 -4.09 -28.94 -6.19
C LYS A 23 -3.71 -28.77 -4.72
N HIS A 24 -3.26 -27.58 -4.33
CA HIS A 24 -2.76 -27.26 -2.98
C HIS A 24 -3.68 -26.34 -2.20
N ASP A 25 -4.34 -25.41 -2.90
CA ASP A 25 -5.17 -24.33 -2.36
C ASP A 25 -6.68 -24.64 -2.46
N GLY A 26 -7.04 -25.79 -3.04
CA GLY A 26 -8.41 -26.24 -3.24
C GLY A 26 -9.01 -25.78 -4.58
N PRO A 27 -10.08 -26.46 -5.05
CA PRO A 27 -10.64 -26.23 -6.39
C PRO A 27 -11.13 -24.78 -6.60
N ASP A 28 -11.53 -24.13 -5.50
CA ASP A 28 -12.17 -22.82 -5.52
C ASP A 28 -11.19 -21.66 -5.36
N CYS A 29 -9.87 -21.91 -5.27
CA CYS A 29 -8.87 -20.86 -5.05
C CYS A 29 -8.78 -19.80 -6.15
N LYS A 30 -9.33 -20.09 -7.33
CA LYS A 30 -9.42 -19.19 -8.49
C LYS A 30 -10.83 -18.63 -8.71
N LEU A 31 -11.80 -19.05 -7.90
CA LEU A 31 -13.15 -18.54 -8.00
C LEU A 31 -13.21 -17.17 -7.33
N ASP A 32 -13.74 -16.21 -8.06
CA ASP A 32 -14.11 -14.93 -7.49
C ASP A 32 -15.41 -15.10 -6.68
N CYS A 33 -15.60 -14.19 -5.73
CA CYS A 33 -16.68 -14.19 -4.75
C CYS A 33 -18.07 -14.41 -5.37
N ALA A 34 -18.81 -15.38 -4.84
CA ALA A 34 -20.14 -15.76 -5.32
C ALA A 34 -21.29 -14.92 -4.71
N ASP A 35 -21.07 -14.31 -3.54
CA ASP A 35 -22.10 -13.62 -2.75
C ASP A 35 -21.85 -12.10 -2.58
N CYS A 36 -20.89 -11.56 -3.33
CA CYS A 36 -20.49 -10.16 -3.21
C CYS A 36 -21.61 -9.22 -3.64
N THR A 37 -22.05 -8.37 -2.71
CA THR A 37 -23.11 -7.37 -2.93
C THR A 37 -22.56 -5.99 -3.31
N VAL A 38 -21.25 -5.80 -3.17
CA VAL A 38 -20.55 -4.55 -3.49
C VAL A 38 -20.07 -4.63 -4.94
N HIS A 39 -20.45 -3.64 -5.76
CA HIS A 39 -19.97 -3.54 -7.14
C HIS A 39 -19.50 -2.13 -7.47
N PHE A 40 -18.58 -2.02 -8.43
CA PHE A 40 -18.20 -0.71 -8.95
C PHE A 40 -19.35 -0.11 -9.77
N PRO A 41 -19.61 1.21 -9.64
CA PRO A 41 -20.54 1.90 -10.52
C PRO A 41 -20.12 1.80 -11.99
N SER A 42 -21.08 1.66 -12.90
CA SER A 42 -20.83 1.48 -14.36
C SER A 42 -19.99 2.58 -15.03
N LYS A 43 -19.97 3.78 -14.41
CA LYS A 43 -19.14 4.92 -14.83
C LYS A 43 -17.63 4.74 -14.57
N VAL A 44 -17.24 3.81 -13.70
CA VAL A 44 -15.83 3.51 -13.43
C VAL A 44 -15.29 2.69 -14.60
N LYS A 45 -14.44 3.32 -15.42
CA LYS A 45 -13.77 2.66 -16.55
C LYS A 45 -12.32 2.36 -16.21
N ILE A 46 -12.00 1.06 -16.15
CA ILE A 46 -10.67 0.53 -15.84
C ILE A 46 -10.04 0.04 -17.13
N GLU A 47 -8.78 0.41 -17.34
CA GLU A 47 -7.99 -0.06 -18.46
C GLU A 47 -7.53 -1.50 -18.21
N ASP A 48 -7.98 -2.45 -19.01
CA ASP A 48 -7.74 -3.90 -18.86
C ASP A 48 -6.80 -4.50 -19.92
N SER A 49 -6.49 -3.78 -21.00
CA SER A 49 -5.74 -4.35 -22.13
C SER A 49 -4.22 -4.36 -21.95
N ARG A 50 -3.66 -3.38 -21.21
CA ARG A 50 -2.20 -3.24 -21.10
C ARG A 50 -1.56 -4.24 -20.14
N PRO A 51 -0.36 -4.77 -20.44
CA PRO A 51 0.44 -5.50 -19.46
C PRO A 51 0.73 -4.65 -18.21
N LEU A 52 0.70 -5.28 -17.03
CA LEU A 52 0.93 -4.60 -15.75
C LEU A 52 2.28 -4.94 -15.11
N TYR A 53 2.69 -6.20 -15.20
CA TYR A 53 3.82 -6.74 -14.43
C TYR A 53 5.15 -6.15 -14.90
N GLY A 54 5.97 -5.64 -13.97
CA GLY A 54 7.29 -5.07 -14.26
C GLY A 54 7.24 -3.64 -14.83
N HIS A 55 6.17 -2.89 -14.52
CA HIS A 55 5.98 -1.50 -14.98
C HIS A 55 5.59 -0.53 -13.84
N ILE A 56 6.25 -0.66 -12.70
CA ILE A 56 6.24 0.26 -11.55
C ILE A 56 7.63 0.89 -11.36
N LYS A 57 7.66 2.10 -10.79
CA LYS A 57 8.93 2.76 -10.48
C LYS A 57 9.52 2.13 -9.22
N GLU A 58 10.73 1.60 -9.32
CA GLU A 58 11.50 1.13 -8.18
C GLU A 58 11.55 2.17 -7.05
N PHE A 59 11.47 1.69 -5.80
CA PHE A 59 11.68 2.51 -4.62
C PHE A 59 12.34 1.71 -3.50
N HIS A 60 13.19 2.40 -2.74
CA HIS A 60 13.92 1.85 -1.62
C HIS A 60 13.06 1.76 -0.35
N ALA A 61 12.33 2.85 -0.08
CA ALA A 61 11.46 3.01 1.09
C ALA A 61 10.15 3.68 0.70
N HIS A 62 9.11 3.41 1.48
CA HIS A 62 7.80 4.07 1.35
C HIS A 62 7.46 4.73 2.68
N VAL A 63 7.28 6.05 2.66
CA VAL A 63 6.89 6.87 3.80
C VAL A 63 5.42 7.20 3.70
N LEU A 64 4.63 6.80 4.70
CA LEU A 64 3.24 7.22 4.84
C LEU A 64 3.16 8.35 5.85
N VAL A 65 2.69 9.52 5.41
CA VAL A 65 2.49 10.69 6.27
C VAL A 65 1.08 10.66 6.86
N ALA A 66 0.95 10.71 8.19
CA ALA A 66 -0.34 10.76 8.87
C ALA A 66 -1.00 12.14 8.68
N THR A 67 -1.91 12.23 7.72
CA THR A 67 -2.66 13.47 7.44
C THR A 67 -4.06 13.45 8.03
N GLY A 68 -4.59 12.28 8.39
CA GLY A 68 -5.98 12.08 8.79
C GLY A 68 -7.00 12.32 7.66
N LYS A 69 -6.55 12.61 6.43
CA LYS A 69 -7.40 12.89 5.28
C LYS A 69 -7.51 11.64 4.39
N SER A 70 -8.61 11.52 3.65
CA SER A 70 -8.80 10.48 2.63
C SER A 70 -8.69 11.00 1.19
N ASP A 71 -8.44 12.31 1.03
CA ASP A 71 -8.24 12.99 -0.25
C ASP A 71 -7.37 14.24 -0.04
N TRP A 72 -6.62 14.64 -1.07
CA TRP A 72 -5.57 15.67 -0.96
C TRP A 72 -5.62 16.64 -2.15
N VAL A 73 -4.74 17.63 -2.18
CA VAL A 73 -4.48 18.42 -3.38
C VAL A 73 -3.90 17.51 -4.47
N GLU A 74 -4.17 17.81 -5.75
CA GLU A 74 -3.87 16.91 -6.88
C GLU A 74 -2.42 16.36 -6.86
N ARG A 75 -1.49 17.18 -6.40
CA ARG A 75 -0.08 16.87 -6.15
C ARG A 75 0.22 17.17 -4.70
N VAL A 76 0.49 16.14 -3.90
CA VAL A 76 0.63 16.29 -2.44
C VAL A 76 1.87 17.07 -2.05
N GLU A 77 2.91 17.03 -2.88
CA GLU A 77 4.13 17.83 -2.78
C GLU A 77 3.86 19.35 -2.89
N ASN A 78 2.71 19.76 -3.44
CA ASN A 78 2.34 21.18 -3.54
C ASN A 78 1.69 21.73 -2.24
N GLU A 79 1.45 20.91 -1.21
CA GLU A 79 0.93 21.37 0.08
C GLU A 79 2.04 22.07 0.86
N LYS A 80 2.10 23.40 0.76
CA LYS A 80 3.16 24.24 1.36
C LYS A 80 3.30 24.03 2.87
N GLY A 81 4.54 23.88 3.33
CA GLY A 81 4.88 23.64 4.74
C GLY A 81 4.57 22.22 5.22
N SER A 82 4.19 21.30 4.32
CA SER A 82 3.93 19.90 4.68
C SER A 82 5.19 19.03 4.64
N LEU A 83 5.12 17.86 5.28
CA LEU A 83 6.15 16.82 5.10
C LEU A 83 6.25 16.38 3.63
N MET A 84 5.13 16.31 2.91
CA MET A 84 5.12 15.89 1.51
C MET A 84 5.93 16.84 0.62
N GLU A 85 5.81 18.15 0.83
CA GLU A 85 6.67 19.15 0.17
C GLU A 85 8.14 18.96 0.57
N ALA A 86 8.42 18.79 1.87
CA ALA A 86 9.80 18.68 2.35
C ALA A 86 10.54 17.46 1.78
N PHE A 87 9.86 16.32 1.62
CA PHE A 87 10.45 15.14 0.98
C PHE A 87 10.75 15.31 -0.53
N ASP A 88 10.05 16.22 -1.22
CA ASP A 88 10.28 16.48 -2.65
C ASP A 88 11.59 17.25 -2.89
N SER A 89 12.18 17.83 -1.84
CA SER A 89 13.49 18.48 -1.91
C SER A 89 14.60 17.50 -2.32
N SER A 90 15.45 17.91 -3.27
CA SER A 90 16.66 17.16 -3.66
C SER A 90 17.64 16.95 -2.50
N SER A 91 17.56 17.79 -1.47
CA SER A 91 18.42 17.73 -0.30
C SER A 91 18.05 16.61 0.71
N ASN A 92 16.91 15.95 0.48
CA ASN A 92 16.30 14.94 1.34
C ASN A 92 16.18 13.56 0.66
N GLN A 93 16.99 13.32 -0.38
CA GLN A 93 17.02 12.03 -1.07
C GLN A 93 17.79 10.98 -0.27
N SER A 94 17.34 9.72 -0.34
CA SER A 94 18.06 8.58 0.24
C SER A 94 19.27 8.22 -0.63
N LYS A 95 20.35 7.79 0.02
CA LYS A 95 21.54 7.27 -0.66
C LYS A 95 21.33 5.88 -1.30
N HIS A 96 20.23 5.20 -0.95
CA HIS A 96 19.92 3.83 -1.38
C HIS A 96 18.83 3.76 -2.46
N GLY A 97 18.32 4.90 -2.93
CA GLY A 97 17.37 4.99 -4.03
C GLY A 97 16.12 5.81 -3.71
N ARG A 98 15.13 5.72 -4.61
CA ARG A 98 13.92 6.56 -4.53
C ARG A 98 13.13 6.29 -3.24
N ILE A 99 12.71 7.36 -2.56
CA ILE A 99 11.70 7.31 -1.51
C ILE A 99 10.33 7.53 -2.15
N MET A 100 9.41 6.61 -1.97
CA MET A 100 8.00 6.82 -2.28
C MET A 100 7.33 7.50 -1.09
N VAL A 101 6.63 8.60 -1.31
CA VAL A 101 5.92 9.33 -0.25
C VAL A 101 4.44 9.35 -0.55
N SER A 102 3.64 8.91 0.41
CA SER A 102 2.19 8.97 0.33
C SER A 102 1.62 9.72 1.52
N ALA A 103 0.74 10.67 1.26
CA ALA A 103 -0.14 11.19 2.30
C ALA A 103 -1.18 10.12 2.63
N SER A 104 -1.54 9.94 3.90
CA SER A 104 -2.41 8.85 4.35
C SER A 104 -3.47 9.30 5.34
N ASN A 105 -4.57 8.54 5.42
CA ASN A 105 -5.59 8.68 6.45
C ASN A 105 -5.18 8.10 7.81
N LEU A 106 -3.93 7.66 8.00
CA LEU A 106 -3.36 7.37 9.32
C LEU A 106 -3.74 8.49 10.31
N LYS A 107 -4.18 8.09 11.51
CA LYS A 107 -4.59 8.99 12.59
C LYS A 107 -3.40 9.89 12.94
N LYS A 108 -3.65 11.19 13.05
CA LYS A 108 -2.68 12.13 13.60
C LYS A 108 -2.57 11.88 15.11
N PRO A 109 -1.44 12.24 15.75
CA PRO A 109 -1.38 12.30 17.20
C PRO A 109 -2.56 13.11 17.74
N ASP A 110 -3.22 12.61 18.79
CA ASP A 110 -4.28 13.36 19.48
C ASP A 110 -3.62 14.58 20.15
N ASN A 111 -3.79 15.74 19.53
CA ASN A 111 -3.29 16.99 20.06
C ASN A 111 -4.28 17.50 21.13
N GLU A 112 -4.29 16.89 22.32
CA GLU A 112 -4.80 17.55 23.52
C GLU A 112 -3.75 18.58 23.99
N VAL A 113 -3.64 19.69 23.26
CA VAL A 113 -2.84 20.83 23.70
C VAL A 113 -3.75 22.04 23.73
N ASP A 114 -4.14 22.42 24.96
CA ASP A 114 -4.74 23.72 25.28
C ASP A 114 -4.09 24.81 24.42
N GLY A 115 -4.91 25.59 23.71
CA GLY A 115 -4.54 26.51 22.61
C GLY A 115 -3.53 27.63 22.90
N ARG A 116 -2.37 27.32 23.49
CA ARG A 116 -1.33 28.28 23.90
C ARG A 116 0.02 28.04 23.24
N ASP A 117 0.27 26.91 22.59
CA ASP A 117 1.57 26.65 21.96
C ASP A 117 1.47 26.59 20.42
N LYS A 118 2.16 27.53 19.76
CA LYS A 118 2.22 27.69 18.29
C LYS A 118 3.45 26.97 17.70
N SER A 119 4.03 26.02 18.41
CA SER A 119 5.13 25.22 17.87
C SER A 119 4.63 24.43 16.64
N PRO A 120 5.48 24.21 15.62
CA PRO A 120 5.10 23.42 14.46
C PRO A 120 4.69 22.02 14.95
N GLN A 121 3.40 21.70 14.86
CA GLN A 121 2.89 20.40 15.26
C GLN A 121 3.45 19.36 14.29
N GLY A 122 4.44 18.60 14.75
CA GLY A 122 4.93 17.42 14.03
C GLY A 122 3.81 16.41 13.85
N THR A 123 3.98 15.51 12.88
CA THR A 123 3.04 14.40 12.67
C THR A 123 3.77 13.07 12.68
N THR A 124 3.01 11.99 12.75
CA THR A 124 3.53 10.63 12.66
C THR A 124 3.76 10.25 11.20
N VAL A 125 4.84 9.52 10.96
CA VAL A 125 5.06 8.80 9.70
C VAL A 125 5.20 7.30 9.95
N LEU A 126 4.72 6.48 9.01
CA LEU A 126 5.01 5.05 8.97
C LEU A 126 6.03 4.78 7.86
N LEU A 127 7.15 4.18 8.24
CA LEU A 127 8.21 3.75 7.34
C LEU A 127 7.98 2.28 6.94
N LEU A 128 7.93 2.03 5.63
CA LEU A 128 7.82 0.70 5.04
C LEU A 128 9.01 0.42 4.12
N PRO A 129 9.52 -0.82 4.08
CA PRO A 129 9.00 -2.02 4.75
C PRO A 129 9.62 -2.30 6.13
N SER A 130 10.18 -1.30 6.82
CA SER A 130 10.69 -1.49 8.18
C SER A 130 9.58 -1.68 9.22
N PHE A 131 8.35 -1.26 8.91
CA PHE A 131 7.22 -1.27 9.86
C PHE A 131 7.58 -0.49 11.12
N THR A 132 8.07 0.74 10.93
CA THR A 132 8.50 1.64 12.01
C THR A 132 7.71 2.93 11.95
N PHE A 133 7.01 3.26 13.03
CA PHE A 133 6.47 4.60 13.21
C PHE A 133 7.56 5.53 13.73
N VAL A 134 7.58 6.76 13.23
CA VAL A 134 8.37 7.87 13.77
C VAL A 134 7.41 9.01 14.06
N ASP A 135 7.36 9.44 15.31
CA ASP A 135 6.38 10.41 15.78
C ASP A 135 6.97 11.83 15.82
N SER A 136 6.09 12.84 15.85
CA SER A 136 6.44 14.26 15.97
C SER A 136 7.41 14.79 14.91
N VAL A 137 7.36 14.24 13.69
CA VAL A 137 8.19 14.66 12.56
C VAL A 137 7.70 15.99 11.99
N THR A 138 8.58 16.98 11.91
CA THR A 138 8.33 18.27 11.25
C THR A 138 9.03 18.34 9.88
N PRO A 139 8.68 19.28 9.00
CA PRO A 139 9.40 19.48 7.73
C PRO A 139 10.92 19.65 7.88
N GLY A 140 11.37 20.25 8.98
CA GLY A 140 12.80 20.41 9.29
C GLY A 140 13.51 19.12 9.68
N ASP A 141 12.77 18.06 10.00
CA ASP A 141 13.29 16.76 10.43
C ASP A 141 13.59 15.80 9.28
N VAL A 142 13.13 16.08 8.06
CA VAL A 142 13.15 15.08 6.97
C VAL A 142 14.56 14.54 6.70
N ARG A 143 15.59 15.39 6.75
CA ARG A 143 16.98 14.94 6.57
C ARG A 143 17.42 13.95 7.66
N ALA A 144 17.12 14.25 8.92
CA ALA A 144 17.40 13.37 10.04
C ALA A 144 16.60 12.08 9.89
N LEU A 145 15.30 12.16 9.61
CA LEU A 145 14.45 10.99 9.37
C LEU A 145 15.02 10.05 8.29
N VAL A 146 15.48 10.60 7.16
CA VAL A 146 16.10 9.83 6.09
C VAL A 146 17.41 9.20 6.55
N GLY A 147 18.33 9.99 7.10
CA GLY A 147 19.65 9.50 7.53
C GLY A 147 19.57 8.44 8.64
N ASP A 148 18.73 8.71 9.64
CA ASP A 148 18.65 7.98 10.91
C ASP A 148 17.77 6.74 10.83
N PHE A 149 16.72 6.73 9.99
CA PHE A 149 15.73 5.63 9.97
C PHE A 149 15.56 4.94 8.63
N ILE A 150 15.89 5.59 7.51
CA ILE A 150 15.79 5.00 6.16
C ILE A 150 17.14 4.47 5.71
N ASP A 151 18.18 5.29 5.84
CA ASP A 151 19.52 5.02 5.33
C ASP A 151 20.46 4.35 6.34
N ALA A 152 20.05 4.33 7.60
CA ALA A 152 20.81 3.75 8.70
C ALA A 152 20.89 2.22 8.58
N PRO A 153 22.04 1.61 8.94
CA PRO A 153 22.17 0.15 9.01
C PRO A 153 21.18 -0.45 10.01
N LYS A 154 20.52 -1.54 9.63
CA LYS A 154 19.61 -2.26 10.52
C LYS A 154 20.37 -2.76 11.77
N GLY A 155 19.82 -2.51 12.96
CA GLY A 155 20.35 -3.04 14.22
C GLY A 155 21.41 -2.18 14.91
N GLN A 156 21.72 -0.99 14.38
CA GLN A 156 22.56 -0.03 15.09
C GLN A 156 21.71 0.92 15.95
N PRO A 157 22.17 1.29 17.16
CA PRO A 157 21.53 2.34 17.95
C PRO A 157 21.58 3.64 17.17
N VAL A 158 20.41 4.19 16.87
CA VAL A 158 20.28 5.47 16.20
C VAL A 158 20.15 6.54 17.27
N THR A 159 21.15 7.41 17.40
CA THR A 159 21.05 8.61 18.23
C THR A 159 20.29 9.68 17.44
N SER A 160 18.95 9.58 17.42
CA SER A 160 18.08 10.60 16.82
C SER A 160 17.32 11.37 17.88
N ARG A 161 17.00 12.64 17.56
CA ARG A 161 16.02 13.41 18.35
C ARG A 161 14.58 12.94 18.12
N LEU A 162 14.34 12.20 17.05
CA LEU A 162 13.03 11.66 16.70
C LEU A 162 12.77 10.37 17.47
N GLN A 163 11.55 10.23 17.99
CA GLN A 163 11.13 9.01 18.67
C GLN A 163 10.50 8.05 17.67
N SER A 164 10.87 6.77 17.76
CA SER A 164 10.31 5.72 16.93
C SER A 164 9.73 4.59 17.76
N ARG A 165 8.75 3.89 17.18
CA ARG A 165 8.10 2.73 17.78
C ARG A 165 7.75 1.69 16.71
N PRO A 166 7.72 0.40 17.05
CA PRO A 166 7.33 -0.63 16.09
C PRO A 166 5.86 -0.45 15.66
N CYS A 167 5.59 -0.66 14.38
CA CYS A 167 4.24 -0.83 13.87
C CYS A 167 3.72 -2.21 14.28
N GLN A 168 2.56 -2.25 14.94
CA GLN A 168 2.01 -3.48 15.51
C GLN A 168 1.23 -4.33 14.51
N TYR A 169 0.93 -3.83 13.31
CA TYR A 169 0.28 -4.62 12.27
C TYR A 169 1.20 -5.72 11.73
N ASP A 170 0.63 -6.89 11.45
CA ASP A 170 1.31 -7.94 10.66
C ASP A 170 1.28 -7.57 9.17
N TYR A 171 0.21 -6.90 8.75
CA TYR A 171 -0.05 -6.53 7.37
C TYR A 171 -0.51 -5.09 7.26
N VAL A 172 0.01 -4.37 6.26
CA VAL A 172 -0.43 -3.02 5.92
C VAL A 172 -0.90 -3.02 4.47
N VAL A 173 -2.18 -2.72 4.26
CA VAL A 173 -2.81 -2.62 2.94
C VAL A 173 -3.05 -1.15 2.61
N LEU A 174 -2.53 -0.70 1.48
CA LEU A 174 -2.67 0.67 1.01
C LEU A 174 -3.57 0.72 -0.22
N LEU A 175 -4.58 1.57 -0.16
CA LEU A 175 -5.55 1.80 -1.22
C LEU A 175 -5.45 3.25 -1.70
N CYS A 176 -5.11 3.44 -2.98
CA CYS A 176 -5.08 4.79 -3.55
C CYS A 176 -6.50 5.36 -3.65
N SER A 177 -6.82 6.36 -2.83
CA SER A 177 -8.14 7.00 -2.77
C SER A 177 -8.19 8.41 -3.38
N HIS A 178 -7.08 8.86 -3.97
CA HIS A 178 -6.85 10.26 -4.34
C HIS A 178 -7.81 10.76 -5.45
N ARG A 179 -8.99 11.24 -5.05
CA ARG A 179 -10.09 11.63 -5.95
C ARG A 179 -9.76 12.88 -6.75
N ARG A 180 -9.11 13.89 -6.12
CA ARG A 180 -8.69 15.10 -6.84
C ARG A 180 -7.68 14.81 -7.96
N ARG A 181 -6.90 13.73 -7.82
CA ARG A 181 -6.00 13.26 -8.88
C ARG A 181 -6.72 12.47 -9.96
N ASP A 182 -7.58 11.52 -9.56
CA ASP A 182 -8.42 10.76 -10.48
C ASP A 182 -9.65 10.22 -9.72
N ALA A 183 -10.84 10.51 -10.24
CA ALA A 183 -12.10 10.13 -9.60
C ALA A 183 -12.25 8.60 -9.42
N ARG A 184 -11.63 7.78 -10.27
CA ARG A 184 -11.72 6.31 -10.18
C ARG A 184 -11.11 5.80 -8.87
N CYS A 185 -9.97 6.34 -8.45
CA CYS A 185 -9.35 6.01 -7.17
C CYS A 185 -10.27 6.36 -5.99
N GLY A 186 -10.85 7.57 -6.01
CA GLY A 186 -11.79 8.02 -4.98
C GLY A 186 -13.09 7.23 -4.91
N ILE A 187 -13.53 6.61 -6.02
CA ILE A 187 -14.73 5.75 -6.06
C ILE A 187 -14.40 4.33 -5.63
N THR A 188 -13.30 3.76 -6.13
CA THR A 188 -12.99 2.33 -5.97
C THR A 188 -12.42 2.00 -4.60
N ALA A 189 -11.56 2.84 -4.03
CA ALA A 189 -10.88 2.53 -2.77
C ALA A 189 -11.83 2.27 -1.59
N PRO A 190 -12.90 3.06 -1.34
CA PRO A 190 -13.85 2.76 -0.26
C PRO A 190 -14.61 1.44 -0.46
N LEU A 191 -14.91 1.06 -1.71
CA LEU A 191 -15.60 -0.18 -2.03
C LEU A 191 -14.70 -1.40 -1.79
N ILE A 192 -13.42 -1.31 -2.20
CA ILE A 192 -12.42 -2.34 -1.89
C ILE A 192 -12.17 -2.46 -0.40
N LYS A 193 -12.06 -1.34 0.34
CA LYS A 193 -11.91 -1.35 1.80
C LYS A 193 -13.08 -2.07 2.47
N LYS A 194 -14.32 -1.71 2.10
CA LYS A 194 -15.53 -2.33 2.64
C LYS A 194 -15.54 -3.85 2.45
N GLU A 195 -15.17 -4.32 1.26
CA GLU A 195 -15.20 -5.75 0.96
C GLU A 195 -14.06 -6.50 1.65
N MET A 196 -12.85 -5.95 1.70
CA MET A 196 -11.75 -6.53 2.49
C MET A 196 -12.10 -6.62 3.97
N GLU A 197 -12.73 -5.58 4.55
CA GLU A 197 -13.21 -5.62 5.92
C GLU A 197 -14.19 -6.77 6.17
N ARG A 198 -15.11 -7.02 5.23
CA ARG A 198 -16.08 -8.11 5.33
C ARG A 198 -15.38 -9.46 5.49
N HIS A 199 -14.31 -9.71 4.74
CA HIS A 199 -13.55 -10.97 4.81
C HIS A 199 -12.56 -11.02 5.99
N LEU A 200 -12.03 -9.88 6.43
CA LEU A 200 -11.06 -9.85 7.54
C LEU A 200 -11.71 -9.90 8.93
N ARG A 201 -12.95 -9.41 9.08
CA ARG A 201 -13.66 -9.39 10.37
C ARG A 201 -13.95 -10.80 10.93
N PRO A 202 -14.48 -11.77 10.16
CA PRO A 202 -14.70 -13.14 10.64
C PRO A 202 -13.42 -13.86 11.06
N LEU A 203 -12.28 -13.48 10.47
CA LEU A 203 -10.96 -13.99 10.84
C LEU A 203 -10.37 -13.31 12.08
N GLY A 204 -11.03 -12.27 12.62
CA GLY A 204 -10.51 -11.46 13.73
C GLY A 204 -9.26 -10.65 13.36
N LEU A 205 -8.98 -10.45 12.06
CA LEU A 205 -7.73 -9.86 11.58
C LEU A 205 -7.85 -8.38 11.21
N TYR A 206 -9.05 -7.85 10.97
CA TYR A 206 -9.22 -6.43 10.70
C TYR A 206 -8.81 -5.59 11.92
N ARG A 207 -8.11 -4.48 11.68
CA ARG A 207 -7.80 -3.43 12.66
C ARG A 207 -8.28 -2.09 12.09
N ASP A 208 -9.21 -1.44 12.78
CA ASP A 208 -9.56 -0.06 12.49
C ASP A 208 -8.57 0.92 13.15
N ALA A 209 -8.90 2.21 13.14
CA ALA A 209 -8.02 3.26 13.62
C ALA A 209 -7.87 3.30 15.15
N ASP A 210 -8.86 2.77 15.88
CA ASP A 210 -8.91 2.81 17.35
C ASP A 210 -8.71 1.41 17.95
N ASP A 211 -8.38 0.41 17.12
CA ASP A 211 -8.10 -0.97 17.54
C ASP A 211 -6.64 -1.14 17.96
N GLU A 212 -6.42 -1.30 19.26
CA GLU A 212 -5.09 -1.47 19.88
C GLU A 212 -4.58 -2.92 19.88
N ARG A 213 -5.35 -3.89 19.35
CA ARG A 213 -4.91 -5.29 19.33
C ARG A 213 -3.67 -5.46 18.46
N LEU A 214 -2.70 -6.20 19.00
CA LEU A 214 -1.48 -6.55 18.27
C LEU A 214 -1.79 -7.36 17.00
N GLY A 215 -0.90 -7.24 16.00
CA GLY A 215 -0.98 -7.96 14.74
C GLY A 215 -2.12 -7.50 13.83
N GLY A 216 -2.55 -8.39 12.94
CA GLY A 216 -3.68 -8.16 12.04
C GLY A 216 -3.36 -7.22 10.88
N VAL A 217 -4.42 -6.70 10.26
CA VAL A 217 -4.40 -5.96 9.00
C VAL A 217 -4.91 -4.54 9.18
N GLY A 218 -4.02 -3.57 9.01
CA GLY A 218 -4.39 -2.16 8.86
C GLY A 218 -4.64 -1.81 7.39
N ILE A 219 -5.81 -1.24 7.07
CA ILE A 219 -6.16 -0.79 5.72
C ILE A 219 -6.21 0.74 5.67
N PHE A 220 -5.32 1.34 4.89
CA PHE A 220 -5.15 2.79 4.82
C PHE A 220 -5.42 3.32 3.42
N PHE A 221 -6.08 4.47 3.37
CA PHE A 221 -6.13 5.31 2.19
C PHE A 221 -4.82 6.07 2.04
N VAL A 222 -4.37 6.16 0.79
CA VAL A 222 -3.15 6.87 0.41
C VAL A 222 -3.36 7.77 -0.80
N SER A 223 -2.50 8.78 -0.92
CA SER A 223 -2.42 9.64 -2.09
C SER A 223 -1.96 8.87 -3.33
N HIS A 224 -1.70 9.58 -4.42
CA HIS A 224 -1.53 8.95 -5.72
C HIS A 224 -0.26 8.08 -5.79
N VAL A 225 -0.46 6.78 -6.01
CA VAL A 225 0.65 5.80 -6.16
C VAL A 225 1.10 5.59 -7.61
N GLY A 226 0.42 6.22 -8.59
CA GLY A 226 0.63 5.93 -10.02
C GLY A 226 -0.28 4.82 -10.55
N GLY A 227 -0.67 4.91 -11.82
CA GLY A 227 -1.49 3.88 -12.47
C GLY A 227 -2.98 3.96 -12.15
N HIS A 228 -3.54 5.18 -11.99
CA HIS A 228 -4.98 5.37 -11.73
C HIS A 228 -5.89 4.75 -12.80
N LYS A 229 -5.39 4.61 -14.04
CA LYS A 229 -6.14 3.97 -15.13
C LYS A 229 -6.37 2.48 -14.88
N PHE A 230 -5.58 1.88 -14.00
CA PHE A 230 -5.65 0.49 -13.58
C PHE A 230 -6.26 0.35 -12.17
N SER A 231 -7.04 1.32 -11.69
CA SER A 231 -7.67 1.23 -10.35
C SER A 231 -8.58 -0.01 -10.21
N ALA A 232 -8.77 -0.58 -9.02
CA ALA A 232 -8.18 -0.16 -7.74
C ALA A 232 -6.73 -0.64 -7.61
N ASN A 233 -5.83 0.26 -7.16
CA ASN A 233 -4.47 -0.11 -6.78
C ASN A 233 -4.45 -0.52 -5.31
N VAL A 234 -3.85 -1.67 -5.02
CA VAL A 234 -3.74 -2.27 -3.69
C VAL A 234 -2.28 -2.66 -3.45
N LEU A 235 -1.61 -2.00 -2.51
CA LEU A 235 -0.24 -2.37 -2.10
C LEU A 235 -0.35 -3.12 -0.77
N ILE A 236 0.18 -4.34 -0.73
CA ILE A 236 0.06 -5.24 0.41
C ILE A 236 1.46 -5.47 0.97
N TYR A 237 1.75 -4.91 2.14
CA TYR A 237 2.98 -5.17 2.87
C TYR A 237 2.76 -6.27 3.89
N ARG A 238 3.63 -7.28 3.90
CA ARG A 238 3.63 -8.40 4.84
C ARG A 238 4.90 -8.35 5.68
N LYS A 239 4.76 -8.04 6.98
CA LYS A 239 5.86 -7.67 7.87
C LYS A 239 6.85 -8.81 8.06
N LYS A 240 6.35 -9.98 8.44
CA LYS A 240 7.17 -11.16 8.77
C LYS A 240 7.96 -11.61 7.56
N GLU A 241 7.33 -11.69 6.40
CA GLU A 241 7.92 -12.16 5.13
C GLU A 241 8.76 -11.09 4.43
N GLN A 242 8.79 -9.86 4.96
CA GLN A 242 9.48 -8.72 4.35
C GLN A 242 9.11 -8.55 2.87
N GLN A 243 7.80 -8.65 2.60
CA GLN A 243 7.24 -8.74 1.26
C GLN A 243 6.34 -7.53 1.00
N MET A 244 6.33 -7.04 -0.24
CA MET A 244 5.30 -6.12 -0.72
C MET A 244 4.80 -6.61 -2.08
N ILE A 245 3.48 -6.79 -2.19
CA ILE A 245 2.80 -7.20 -3.42
C ILE A 245 1.92 -6.04 -3.88
N TRP A 246 2.12 -5.56 -5.11
CA TRP A 246 1.32 -4.48 -5.69
C TRP A 246 0.36 -5.05 -6.74
N LEU A 247 -0.94 -4.98 -6.44
CA LEU A 247 -2.03 -5.31 -7.34
C LEU A 247 -2.70 -4.07 -7.93
N ALA A 248 -3.24 -4.21 -9.13
CA ALA A 248 -4.14 -3.27 -9.79
C ALA A 248 -5.38 -4.02 -10.30
N ARG A 249 -6.38 -3.28 -10.78
CA ARG A 249 -7.64 -3.82 -11.31
C ARG A 249 -8.38 -4.70 -10.31
N VAL A 250 -8.10 -4.51 -9.02
CA VAL A 250 -8.83 -5.21 -7.96
C VAL A 250 -10.26 -4.69 -7.95
N LYS A 251 -11.21 -5.61 -7.94
CA LYS A 251 -12.65 -5.38 -7.83
C LYS A 251 -13.16 -6.02 -6.54
N PRO A 252 -14.36 -5.68 -6.06
CA PRO A 252 -14.90 -6.25 -4.84
C PRO A 252 -14.92 -7.79 -4.87
N GLU A 253 -15.31 -8.40 -6.00
CA GLU A 253 -15.38 -9.85 -6.15
C GLU A 253 -14.04 -10.58 -5.95
N HIS A 254 -12.91 -9.88 -6.08
CA HIS A 254 -11.58 -10.45 -5.87
C HIS A 254 -11.12 -10.40 -4.40
N CYS A 255 -11.81 -9.65 -3.53
CA CYS A 255 -11.30 -9.30 -2.20
C CYS A 255 -11.16 -10.52 -1.28
N GLU A 256 -12.03 -11.52 -1.40
CA GLU A 256 -11.91 -12.79 -0.68
C GLU A 256 -10.58 -13.49 -0.98
N GLY A 257 -10.29 -13.69 -2.27
CA GLY A 257 -9.04 -14.31 -2.71
C GLY A 257 -7.82 -13.47 -2.33
N VAL A 258 -7.92 -12.13 -2.40
CA VAL A 258 -6.84 -11.24 -1.96
C VAL A 258 -6.58 -11.39 -0.46
N VAL A 259 -7.60 -11.52 0.37
CA VAL A 259 -7.43 -11.77 1.81
C VAL A 259 -6.84 -13.15 2.03
N ASN A 260 -7.48 -14.20 1.55
CA ASN A 260 -7.14 -15.59 1.85
C ASN A 260 -5.77 -16.01 1.31
N TYR A 261 -5.37 -15.51 0.15
CA TYR A 261 -4.15 -15.94 -0.54
C TYR A 261 -3.08 -14.86 -0.58
N THR A 262 -3.41 -13.63 -0.98
CA THR A 262 -2.37 -12.59 -1.15
C THR A 262 -1.89 -12.05 0.18
N ILE A 263 -2.80 -11.63 1.07
CA ILE A 263 -2.44 -11.07 2.38
C ILE A 263 -1.86 -12.18 3.28
N LEU A 264 -2.59 -13.29 3.44
CA LEU A 264 -2.22 -14.31 4.44
C LEU A 264 -1.09 -15.24 3.97
N GLN A 265 -1.00 -15.55 2.67
CA GLN A 265 -0.07 -16.56 2.17
C GLN A 265 1.00 -16.01 1.21
N GLY A 266 0.88 -14.75 0.75
CA GLY A 266 1.78 -14.17 -0.23
C GLY A 266 1.64 -14.77 -1.63
N LYS A 267 0.51 -15.42 -1.93
CA LYS A 267 0.18 -16.00 -3.24
C LYS A 267 -0.74 -15.08 -4.03
N VAL A 268 -0.55 -14.98 -5.34
CA VAL A 268 -1.39 -14.14 -6.21
C VAL A 268 -2.45 -15.01 -6.90
N VAL A 269 -3.71 -14.54 -6.90
CA VAL A 269 -4.83 -15.26 -7.53
C VAL A 269 -4.84 -15.08 -9.05
N HIS A 270 -4.75 -13.83 -9.50
CA HIS A 270 -4.88 -13.44 -10.92
C HIS A 270 -3.63 -12.64 -11.40
N PRO A 271 -2.44 -13.25 -11.43
CA PRO A 271 -1.20 -12.52 -11.67
C PRO A 271 -1.10 -11.92 -13.10
N GLU A 272 -1.73 -12.55 -14.09
CA GLU A 272 -1.76 -12.09 -15.48
C GLU A 272 -2.55 -10.78 -15.67
N SER A 273 -3.56 -10.55 -14.84
CA SER A 273 -4.46 -9.42 -14.98
C SER A 273 -4.29 -8.35 -13.90
N GLN A 274 -3.77 -8.70 -12.72
CA GLN A 274 -3.73 -7.79 -11.55
C GLN A 274 -2.32 -7.47 -11.05
N LEU A 275 -1.34 -8.36 -11.21
CA LEU A 275 -0.02 -8.16 -10.60
C LEU A 275 0.77 -7.07 -11.32
N ARG A 276 1.21 -6.05 -10.57
CA ARG A 276 2.09 -4.99 -11.08
C ARG A 276 3.56 -5.25 -10.81
N GLY A 277 3.88 -5.82 -9.65
CA GLY A 277 5.25 -5.99 -9.19
C GLY A 277 5.33 -5.97 -7.67
N GLY A 278 6.53 -5.82 -7.16
CA GLY A 278 6.82 -5.76 -5.73
C GLY A 278 8.18 -6.35 -5.37
N PHE A 279 8.33 -6.75 -4.11
CA PHE A 279 9.54 -7.40 -3.64
C PHE A 279 9.25 -8.51 -2.63
N ASP A 280 10.19 -9.42 -2.52
CA ASP A 280 10.29 -10.46 -1.51
C ASP A 280 11.74 -10.44 -0.98
N ARG A 281 11.97 -9.69 0.11
CA ARG A 281 13.34 -9.47 0.61
C ARG A 281 13.95 -10.71 1.26
N GLN A 282 13.14 -11.64 1.77
CA GLN A 282 13.64 -12.91 2.30
C GLN A 282 14.18 -13.81 1.19
N ARG A 283 13.54 -13.81 0.02
CA ARG A 283 14.01 -14.57 -1.16
C ARG A 283 14.95 -13.79 -2.06
N GLY A 284 15.20 -12.51 -1.77
CA GLY A 284 16.07 -11.64 -2.58
C GLY A 284 15.50 -11.32 -3.96
N LEU A 285 14.16 -11.30 -4.11
CA LEU A 285 13.48 -11.10 -5.39
C LEU A 285 12.82 -9.73 -5.46
N THR A 286 12.90 -9.09 -6.62
CA THR A 286 12.24 -7.82 -6.91
C THR A 286 11.69 -7.82 -8.34
N SER A 287 10.56 -7.15 -8.53
CA SER A 287 10.00 -6.85 -9.84
C SER A 287 9.45 -5.43 -9.79
N TRP A 288 10.04 -4.54 -10.58
CA TRP A 288 9.62 -3.16 -10.69
C TRP A 288 9.04 -2.94 -12.07
#